data_AF-A0A9X7WF80-F1
#
_entry.id   AF-A0A9X7WF80-F1
#
_cell.length_a   1.000
_cell.length_b   1.000
_cell.length_c   1.000
_cell.angle_alpha   90.00
_cell.angle_beta   90.00
_cell.angle_gamma   90.00
#
_symmetry.space_group_name_H-M   'P 1'
#
loop_
_entity.id
_entity.type
_entity.pdbx_description
1 polymer ?
#
loop_
_entity_poly.entity_id
_entity_poly.type
_entity_poly.pdbx_seq_one_letter_code
_entity_poly.pdbx_strand_id
1 'polypeptide(L)' 'MKIRLDRTLCDGFGYCAKHAPKHFSLDDWGYASLTGDGSVAKSDEHDVMRALLDCPVHAIIEITEEEYDV' A
#
# COMPACT_ATOMS: atom_id res chain seq x y z
N MET A 1 -2.91 8.07 -8.50
CA MET A 1 -3.52 8.00 -7.15
C MET A 1 -2.45 8.24 -6.07
N LYS A 2 -2.84 8.38 -4.79
CA LYS A 2 -1.91 8.38 -3.65
C LYS A 2 -2.37 7.38 -2.59
N ILE A 3 -1.43 6.68 -1.96
CA ILE A 3 -1.73 5.67 -0.94
C ILE A 3 -0.94 5.90 0.36
N ARG A 4 -1.47 5.39 1.47
CA ARG A 4 -0.80 5.27 2.76
C ARG A 4 -0.79 3.80 3.20
N LEU A 5 0.26 3.41 3.91
CA LEU A 5 0.32 2.14 4.62
C LEU A 5 0.16 2.38 6.12
N ASP A 6 -0.88 1.82 6.72
CA ASP A 6 -1.04 1.78 8.16
C ASP A 6 -0.28 0.59 8.76
N ARG A 7 0.89 0.88 9.32
CA ARG A 7 1.76 -0.16 9.91
C ARG A 7 1.20 -0.75 11.21
N THR A 8 0.20 -0.11 11.83
CA THR A 8 -0.44 -0.65 13.04
C THR A 8 -1.46 -1.74 12.71
N LEU A 9 -2.00 -1.73 11.49
CA LEU A 9 -2.91 -2.77 10.98
C LEU A 9 -2.19 -3.88 10.22
N CYS A 10 -1.02 -3.59 9.65
CA CYS A 10 -0.25 -4.56 8.89
C CYS A 10 0.13 -5.77 9.75
N ASP A 11 -0.18 -6.98 9.28
CA ASP A 11 0.11 -8.24 9.97
C ASP A 11 1.00 -9.19 9.12
N GLY A 12 1.80 -8.61 8.21
CA GLY A 12 2.88 -9.34 7.54
C GLY A 12 2.48 -10.37 6.45
N PHE A 13 1.25 -10.33 5.91
CA PHE A 13 0.80 -11.29 4.87
C PHE A 13 1.61 -11.26 3.56
N GLY A 14 2.25 -10.14 3.23
CA GLY A 14 3.15 -10.02 2.07
C GLY A 14 2.51 -9.94 0.67
N TYR A 15 1.18 -10.00 0.52
CA TYR A 15 0.52 -9.89 -0.79
C TYR A 15 0.81 -8.57 -1.50
N CYS A 16 0.96 -7.48 -0.76
CA CYS A 16 1.23 -6.17 -1.33
C CYS A 16 2.54 -6.12 -2.12
N ALA A 17 3.63 -6.68 -1.58
CA ALA A 17 4.91 -6.77 -2.27
C ALA A 17 4.90 -7.79 -3.43
N LYS A 18 3.99 -8.77 -3.41
CA LYS A 18 3.77 -9.68 -4.54
C LYS A 18 3.10 -8.97 -5.72
N HIS A 19 2.11 -8.12 -5.45
CA HIS A 19 1.38 -7.39 -6.49
C HIS A 19 2.15 -6.16 -7.00
N ALA A 20 2.68 -5.35 -6.08
CA ALA A 20 3.34 -4.09 -6.38
C ALA A 20 4.73 -3.99 -5.71
N PRO A 21 5.72 -4.81 -6.12
CA PRO A 21 7.05 -4.87 -5.50
C PRO A 21 7.85 -3.56 -5.60
N LYS A 22 7.49 -2.66 -6.51
CA LYS A 22 8.11 -1.33 -6.61
C LYS A 22 7.65 -0.37 -5.52
N HIS A 23 6.45 -0.60 -4.97
CA HIS A 23 5.79 0.28 -4.00
C HIS A 23 5.89 -0.28 -2.58
N PHE A 24 5.96 -1.60 -2.43
CA PHE A 24 6.06 -2.25 -1.13
C PHE A 24 7.33 -3.09 -1.02
N SER A 25 8.09 -2.83 0.03
CA SER A 25 9.17 -3.70 0.49
C SER A 25 8.73 -4.45 1.74
N LEU A 26 9.27 -5.65 1.96
CA LEU A 26 9.07 -6.40 3.19
C LEU A 26 10.39 -6.43 3.97
N ASP A 27 10.31 -6.33 5.29
CA ASP A 27 11.44 -6.61 6.16
C ASP A 27 11.61 -8.12 6.41
N ASP A 28 12.60 -8.49 7.21
CA ASP A 28 12.92 -9.88 7.55
C ASP A 28 11.79 -10.62 8.30
N TRP A 29 10.80 -9.87 8.82
CA TRP A 29 9.63 -10.40 9.52
C TRP A 29 8.38 -10.42 8.63
N GLY A 30 8.49 -9.97 7.38
CA GLY A 30 7.39 -9.91 6.41
C GLY A 30 6.51 -8.67 6.53
N TYR A 31 6.82 -7.72 7.43
CA TYR A 31 6.05 -6.49 7.55
C TYR A 31 6.36 -5.55 6.39
N ALA A 32 5.30 -4.97 5.83
CA ALA A 32 5.42 -4.08 4.70
C ALA A 32 5.92 -2.69 5.12
N SER A 33 6.69 -2.08 4.22
CA SER A 33 7.02 -0.65 4.21
C SER A 33 6.72 -0.06 2.85
N LEU A 34 6.17 1.15 2.84
CA LEU A 34 5.88 1.90 1.62
C LEU A 34 7.16 2.55 1.10
N THR A 35 7.41 2.41 -0.20
CA THR A 35 8.54 3.04 -0.88
C THR A 35 8.14 4.44 -1.33
N GLY A 36 8.96 5.44 -1.02
CA GLY A 36 8.65 6.83 -1.37
C GLY A 36 7.54 7.44 -0.52
N ASP A 37 6.81 8.40 -1.08
CA ASP A 37 5.80 9.20 -0.38
C ASP A 37 4.36 8.71 -0.61
N GLY A 38 4.21 7.53 -1.24
CA GLY A 38 2.91 6.95 -1.60
C GLY A 38 2.31 7.48 -2.88
N SER A 39 3.02 8.33 -3.64
CA SER A 39 2.59 8.74 -4.97
C SER A 39 2.69 7.57 -5.96
N VAL A 40 1.59 7.22 -6.61
CA VAL A 40 1.52 6.08 -7.55
C VAL A 40 1.38 6.61 -8.98
N ALA A 41 2.33 6.23 -9.83
CA ALA A 41 2.27 6.53 -11.25
C ALA A 41 1.13 5.78 -11.94
N LYS A 42 0.53 6.38 -12.96
CA LYS A 42 -0.62 5.82 -13.69
C LYS A 42 -0.37 4.40 -14.25
N SER A 43 0.88 4.08 -14.62
CA SER A 43 1.26 2.75 -15.09
C SER A 43 1.19 1.66 -14.02
N ASP A 44 1.31 2.04 -12.75
CA ASP A 44 1.41 1.14 -11.61
C ASP A 44 0.08 1.06 -10.82
N GLU A 45 -0.92 1.87 -11.18
CA GLU A 45 -2.21 1.93 -10.48
C GLU A 45 -2.90 0.57 -10.43
N HIS A 46 -2.85 -0.23 -11.50
CA HIS A 46 -3.48 -1.56 -11.51
C HIS A 46 -2.87 -2.49 -10.45
N ASP A 47 -1.54 -2.52 -10.36
CA ASP A 47 -0.81 -3.40 -9.43
C ASP A 47 -1.02 -2.94 -7.99
N VAL A 48 -1.01 -1.63 -7.75
CA VAL A 48 -1.26 -1.06 -6.42
C VAL A 48 -2.72 -1.26 -5.98
N MET A 49 -3.68 -1.11 -6.89
CA MET A 49 -5.09 -1.41 -6.60
C MET A 49 -5.29 -2.87 -6.24
N ARG A 50 -4.59 -3.81 -6.90
CA ARG A 50 -4.58 -5.22 -6.49
C ARG A 50 -4.00 -5.41 -5.09
N ALA A 51 -2.88 -4.78 -4.78
CA ALA A 51 -2.29 -4.82 -3.44
C ALA A 51 -3.26 -4.30 -2.36
N LEU A 52 -3.99 -3.22 -2.65
CA LEU A 52 -4.97 -2.61 -1.76
C LEU A 52 -6.16 -3.55 -1.50
N LEU A 53 -6.73 -4.12 -2.56
CA LEU A 53 -7.91 -4.99 -2.47
C LEU A 53 -7.61 -6.36 -1.85
N ASP A 54 -6.41 -6.90 -2.09
CA ASP A 54 -6.03 -8.24 -1.63
C ASP A 54 -5.35 -8.23 -0.24
N CYS A 55 -5.22 -7.06 0.42
CA CYS A 55 -4.71 -6.97 1.77
C CYS A 55 -5.75 -7.47 2.80
N PRO A 56 -5.52 -8.61 3.50
CA PRO A 56 -6.55 -9.23 4.34
C PRO A 56 -6.99 -8.38 5.55
N VAL A 57 -6.13 -7.46 5.96
CA VAL A 57 -6.31 -6.56 7.11
C VAL A 57 -6.53 -5.11 6.69
N HIS A 58 -6.68 -4.84 5.39
CA HIS A 58 -6.92 -3.51 4.82
C HIS A 58 -5.94 -2.43 5.31
N ALA A 59 -4.66 -2.79 5.46
CA ALA A 59 -3.62 -1.88 5.92
C ALA A 59 -3.19 -0.83 4.86
N ILE A 60 -3.61 -0.97 3.61
CA ILE A 60 -3.30 -0.04 2.52
C ILE A 60 -4.54 0.81 2.25
N ILE A 61 -4.38 2.13 2.28
CA ILE A 61 -5.46 3.09 2.20
C ILE A 61 -5.19 4.02 1.02
N GLU A 62 -6.17 4.20 0.15
CA GLU A 62 -6.14 5.25 -0.87
C GLU A 62 -6.46 6.59 -0.21
N ILE A 63 -5.61 7.59 -0.42
CA ILE A 63 -5.84 8.96 0.04
C ILE A 63 -6.58 9.69 -1.10
N THR A 64 -7.80 10.14 -0.82
CA THR A 64 -8.57 11.03 -1.69
C THR A 64 -8.45 12.48 -1.21
N GLU A 65 -8.59 13.44 -2.11
CA GLU A 65 -8.46 14.87 -1.78
C GLU A 65 -9.52 15.37 -0.78
N GLU A 66 -10.63 14.66 -0.61
CA GLU A 66 -11.73 15.01 0.30
C GLU A 66 -11.41 14.75 1.79
N GLU A 67 -10.37 13.96 2.11
CA GLU A 67 -10.00 13.61 3.49
C GLU A 67 -9.18 14.70 4.23
N TYR A 68 -8.84 15.81 3.54
CA TYR A 68 -8.00 16.89 4.07
C TYR A 68 -8.74 18.19 4.46
N ASP A 69 -10.08 18.23 4.34
CA ASP A 69 -10.93 19.40 4.63
C ASP A 69 -11.75 19.28 5.94
N VAL A 70 -11.19 18.64 6.97
CA VAL A 70 -11.78 18.57 8.32
C VAL A 70 -10.82 18.97 9.44
#